data_AF-A0A0H5QGJ3-F1
#
_entry.id   AF-A0A0H5QGJ3-F1
#
_cell.length_a   1.000
_cell.length_b   1.000
_cell.length_c   1.000
_cell.angle_alpha   90.00
_cell.angle_beta   90.00
_cell.angle_gamma   90.00
#
_symmetry.space_group_name_H-M   'P 1'
#
loop_
_entity.id
_entity.type
_entity.pdbx_description
1 polymer ?
#
loop_
_entity_poly.entity_id
_entity_poly.type
_entity_poly.pdbx_seq_one_letter_code
_entity_poly.pdbx_strand_id
1 'polypeptide(L)'
;MAIAWMHLCPSVLRTIPHRRQPRRMFEDPSEASSISTGKQEAITNKRLRDDGTFSIPSPPRKNHVLHSMLESENFCMLSDGHYPHTISNLAELRWKLERRFRSSPSLLDQFIEQLTSFLDDDDQLRKALQPALTSLPNDRFQSLSSQESEMVIPASTDSLIRSLLGVPSLQQRLITLILEKLPEFCEDQDSSSLWTDVPRMILFQLRYLDVVCNEKQLCEKLLDLLRVCPVLLQREILIAIPDIVTDSSHPRLVEFLQELLRDDVSLTVHILDTLSNLNLSSDLMDDLRGTAVHALETSPIDDLPVIIRFVMHSCTKKDAETTISSLLRNLKFIGDPRTRSKTRCESLCLVIEQLRNGILYHKQLSSAFIKCLQTMIADDVSPIAVWSLFVVNELPHFSGKAVITLKHWLASDKQGAFTNSFEEILSAHPDVVSMLAKSSLGVAEEMLRSADVRDQDIAETIYTAVFTNTTLKPDTLNCIIAHIGSGKAEEVDRALLFLLSLCTHYHEQIRPSLAYIQSLLDYCHNLSNFQLRTLFQALAKCLGNDVSSSTLANSTEVLIYIKKNLHQPHFLFQRAGIIGALCYINACGRQFSLL
;
A
#
# COMPACT_ATOMS: atom_id res chain seq x y z
N MET A 1 -43.16 -3.16 28.50
CA MET A 1 -43.66 -4.08 27.45
C MET A 1 -42.51 -4.38 26.52
N ALA A 2 -42.42 -5.60 26.00
CA ALA A 2 -41.44 -5.98 24.97
C ALA A 2 -42.18 -6.28 23.64
N ILE A 3 -41.42 -6.63 22.59
CA ILE A 3 -41.90 -7.00 21.24
C ILE A 3 -42.35 -5.80 20.37
N ALA A 4 -41.35 -5.14 19.80
CA ALA A 4 -41.36 -4.55 18.45
C ALA A 4 -39.88 -4.48 17.97
N TRP A 5 -39.64 -4.16 16.70
CA TRP A 5 -38.28 -3.96 16.14
C TRP A 5 -37.36 -5.21 16.09
N MET A 6 -37.91 -6.36 15.68
CA MET A 6 -37.17 -7.26 14.78
C MET A 6 -37.73 -7.07 13.36
N HIS A 7 -36.86 -6.83 12.37
CA HIS A 7 -36.96 -7.20 10.95
C HIS A 7 -36.11 -6.27 10.06
N LEU A 8 -34.89 -6.71 9.68
CA LEU A 8 -34.25 -6.49 8.37
C LEU A 8 -32.79 -7.02 8.39
N CYS A 9 -32.61 -8.34 8.28
CA CYS A 9 -31.31 -8.95 7.95
C CYS A 9 -31.48 -10.43 7.52
N PRO A 10 -31.39 -10.78 6.23
CA PRO A 10 -31.45 -12.17 5.76
C PRO A 10 -30.06 -12.73 5.45
N SER A 11 -29.52 -13.55 6.36
CA SER A 11 -28.26 -14.27 6.15
C SER A 11 -28.43 -15.46 5.19
N VAL A 12 -27.59 -15.58 4.14
CA VAL A 12 -27.51 -16.80 3.32
C VAL A 12 -26.05 -17.20 3.05
N LEU A 13 -25.70 -18.39 3.54
CA LEU A 13 -24.46 -19.11 3.23
C LEU A 13 -24.78 -20.23 2.23
N ARG A 14 -23.99 -20.38 1.13
CA ARG A 14 -23.52 -21.67 0.56
C ARG A 14 -22.73 -21.57 -0.76
N THR A 15 -21.43 -21.87 -0.67
CA THR A 15 -20.65 -22.82 -1.51
C THR A 15 -20.85 -22.94 -3.05
N ILE A 16 -19.77 -22.63 -3.81
CA ILE A 16 -19.02 -23.50 -4.77
C ILE A 16 -19.85 -24.23 -5.87
N PRO A 17 -19.59 -24.03 -7.20
CA PRO A 17 -18.42 -24.64 -7.86
C PRO A 17 -17.80 -23.93 -9.12
N HIS A 18 -16.89 -24.65 -9.79
CA HIS A 18 -15.94 -24.26 -10.85
C HIS A 18 -16.48 -23.99 -12.29
N ARG A 19 -15.81 -23.03 -12.98
CA ARG A 19 -15.18 -23.14 -14.33
C ARG A 19 -16.01 -23.58 -15.56
N ARG A 20 -16.32 -22.64 -16.47
CA ARG A 20 -16.07 -22.73 -17.94
C ARG A 20 -16.40 -21.44 -18.71
N GLN A 21 -15.92 -21.34 -19.96
CA GLN A 21 -16.06 -20.19 -20.86
C GLN A 21 -17.45 -20.11 -21.52
N PRO A 22 -17.95 -18.91 -21.89
CA PRO A 22 -19.00 -18.76 -22.89
C PRO A 22 -18.43 -18.80 -24.33
N ARG A 23 -19.20 -19.36 -25.27
CA ARG A 23 -18.96 -19.23 -26.73
C ARG A 23 -19.77 -18.05 -27.27
N ARG A 24 -19.29 -17.40 -28.33
CA ARG A 24 -20.10 -16.46 -29.15
C ARG A 24 -21.27 -17.22 -29.80
N MET A 25 -22.44 -16.58 -29.91
CA MET A 25 -23.52 -17.00 -30.82
C MET A 25 -23.43 -16.23 -32.14
N PHE A 26 -23.96 -16.81 -33.21
CA PHE A 26 -24.13 -16.16 -34.51
C PHE A 26 -25.44 -15.38 -34.55
N GLU A 27 -25.42 -14.21 -35.18
CA GLU A 27 -26.52 -13.68 -36.01
C GLU A 27 -25.92 -13.20 -37.34
N ASP A 28 -26.72 -13.22 -38.40
CA ASP A 28 -26.31 -13.14 -39.82
C ASP A 28 -27.36 -12.29 -40.61
N PRO A 29 -27.20 -11.90 -41.89
CA PRO A 29 -27.05 -10.48 -42.19
C PRO A 29 -28.03 -9.90 -43.23
N SER A 30 -28.08 -8.57 -43.28
CA SER A 30 -28.67 -7.75 -44.35
C SER A 30 -27.99 -6.36 -44.33
N GLU A 31 -27.93 -5.55 -45.40
CA GLU A 31 -28.47 -5.66 -46.76
C GLU A 31 -27.69 -4.74 -47.73
N ALA A 32 -27.64 -5.04 -49.04
CA ALA A 32 -27.44 -4.11 -50.18
C ALA A 32 -26.18 -3.18 -50.23
N SER A 33 -25.72 -2.60 -51.37
CA SER A 33 -25.73 -2.88 -52.83
C SER A 33 -24.86 -1.77 -53.49
N SER A 34 -24.37 -1.78 -54.74
CA SER A 34 -24.04 -2.76 -55.80
C SER A 34 -23.30 -1.99 -56.94
N ILE A 35 -23.21 -2.53 -58.18
CA ILE A 35 -22.88 -1.80 -59.45
C ILE A 35 -21.40 -1.31 -59.58
N SER A 36 -20.64 -1.48 -60.69
CA SER A 36 -20.92 -2.12 -62.00
C SER A 36 -19.67 -2.62 -62.77
N THR A 37 -19.77 -3.84 -63.30
CA THR A 37 -19.33 -4.32 -64.64
C THR A 37 -17.99 -3.89 -65.29
N GLY A 38 -17.16 -4.89 -65.66
CA GLY A 38 -16.11 -4.80 -66.68
C GLY A 38 -15.87 -6.17 -67.36
N LYS A 39 -15.82 -6.22 -68.69
CA LYS A 39 -15.83 -7.48 -69.49
C LYS A 39 -14.44 -8.15 -69.64
N GLN A 40 -14.47 -9.49 -69.71
CA GLN A 40 -13.93 -10.37 -70.79
C GLN A 40 -12.99 -9.72 -71.83
N GLU A 41 -11.88 -10.33 -72.32
CA GLU A 41 -11.28 -11.68 -72.20
C GLU A 41 -9.80 -11.63 -72.76
N ALA A 42 -8.99 -12.66 -73.11
CA ALA A 42 -9.15 -14.10 -73.38
C ALA A 42 -7.81 -14.92 -73.39
N ILE A 43 -7.91 -16.25 -73.30
CA ILE A 43 -7.15 -17.29 -74.10
C ILE A 43 -5.60 -17.44 -73.99
N THR A 44 -5.16 -18.45 -73.19
CA THR A 44 -4.00 -19.40 -73.40
C THR A 44 -2.55 -18.85 -73.45
N ASN A 45 -1.45 -19.62 -73.33
CA ASN A 45 -1.15 -21.06 -73.21
C ASN A 45 -0.27 -21.35 -71.97
N LYS A 46 -0.40 -22.45 -71.22
CA LYS A 46 -0.06 -23.86 -71.53
C LYS A 46 1.46 -24.18 -71.63
N ARG A 47 2.01 -24.66 -70.50
CA ARG A 47 3.07 -25.70 -70.33
C ARG A 47 4.58 -25.37 -70.45
N LEU A 48 5.25 -25.70 -69.32
CA LEU A 48 6.51 -26.46 -69.14
C LEU A 48 7.87 -25.76 -69.26
N ARG A 49 8.65 -25.91 -68.17
CA ARG A 49 10.13 -26.01 -68.09
C ARG A 49 10.93 -24.72 -68.34
N ASP A 50 12.13 -24.52 -67.76
CA ASP A 50 12.98 -25.37 -66.88
C ASP A 50 13.58 -24.55 -65.69
N ASP A 51 14.47 -25.20 -64.93
CA ASP A 51 15.30 -24.77 -63.80
C ASP A 51 15.61 -23.27 -63.55
N GLY A 52 15.69 -22.90 -62.26
CA GLY A 52 16.17 -21.59 -61.81
C GLY A 52 16.41 -21.51 -60.29
N THR A 53 17.58 -21.97 -59.83
CA THR A 53 17.98 -21.85 -58.41
C THR A 53 18.32 -20.41 -58.04
N PHE A 54 17.39 -19.70 -57.38
CA PHE A 54 17.65 -18.36 -56.84
C PHE A 54 18.38 -18.41 -55.50
N SER A 55 19.71 -18.57 -55.56
CA SER A 55 20.61 -18.32 -54.43
C SER A 55 20.79 -16.82 -54.20
N ILE A 56 20.27 -16.31 -53.08
CA ILE A 56 20.58 -14.94 -52.63
C ILE A 56 22.02 -14.92 -52.08
N PRO A 57 22.91 -14.02 -52.54
CA PRO A 57 24.31 -14.05 -52.14
C PRO A 57 24.48 -13.49 -50.71
N SER A 58 24.97 -14.33 -49.80
CA SER A 58 25.49 -13.90 -48.51
C SER A 58 26.91 -13.32 -48.66
N PRO A 59 27.30 -12.32 -47.83
CA PRO A 59 28.69 -11.94 -47.70
C PRO A 59 29.52 -13.11 -47.12
N PRO A 60 30.85 -13.14 -47.33
CA PRO A 60 31.67 -14.28 -46.96
C PRO A 60 31.76 -14.44 -45.43
N ARG A 61 30.95 -15.35 -44.87
CA ARG A 61 31.05 -15.81 -43.48
C ARG A 61 32.47 -16.33 -43.24
N LYS A 62 33.25 -15.60 -42.46
CA LYS A 62 34.58 -16.04 -42.01
C LYS A 62 34.42 -17.24 -41.08
N ASN A 63 35.41 -18.13 -41.09
CA ASN A 63 35.40 -19.39 -40.32
C ASN A 63 35.57 -19.15 -38.81
N HIS A 64 34.56 -18.58 -38.17
CA HIS A 64 34.48 -18.44 -36.72
C HIS A 64 33.93 -19.73 -36.11
N VAL A 65 34.63 -20.23 -35.08
CA VAL A 65 34.25 -21.39 -34.27
C VAL A 65 32.83 -21.22 -33.74
N LEU A 66 32.48 -20.02 -33.29
CA LEU A 66 31.13 -19.65 -32.80
C LEU A 66 30.02 -19.95 -33.83
N HIS A 67 30.09 -19.41 -35.05
CA HIS A 67 29.12 -19.72 -36.11
C HIS A 67 29.16 -21.20 -36.47
N SER A 68 30.35 -21.80 -36.61
CA SER A 68 30.47 -23.22 -36.94
C SER A 68 29.87 -24.16 -35.89
N MET A 69 29.82 -23.75 -34.61
CA MET A 69 29.21 -24.53 -33.54
C MET A 69 27.69 -24.36 -33.51
N LEU A 70 27.19 -23.12 -33.64
CA LEU A 70 25.76 -22.80 -33.52
C LEU A 70 24.96 -23.17 -34.78
N GLU A 71 25.51 -22.92 -35.97
CA GLU A 71 24.83 -23.12 -37.26
C GLU A 71 24.93 -24.57 -37.78
N SER A 72 25.85 -25.40 -37.24
CA SER A 72 26.28 -26.68 -37.85
C SER A 72 25.19 -27.64 -38.33
N GLU A 73 24.02 -27.65 -37.69
CA GLU A 73 22.87 -28.50 -38.03
C GLU A 73 21.52 -27.73 -37.87
N ASN A 74 21.50 -26.40 -38.12
CA ASN A 74 20.31 -25.53 -37.99
C ASN A 74 19.68 -25.47 -36.57
N PHE A 75 20.46 -25.69 -35.50
CA PHE A 75 19.94 -25.58 -34.12
C PHE A 75 19.73 -24.13 -33.66
N CYS A 76 20.62 -23.24 -34.06
CA CYS A 76 20.47 -21.80 -33.91
C CYS A 76 20.90 -21.11 -35.21
N MET A 77 20.08 -20.18 -35.70
CA MET A 77 20.49 -19.27 -36.78
C MET A 77 20.78 -17.89 -36.18
N LEU A 78 22.03 -17.46 -36.28
CA LEU A 78 22.40 -16.07 -36.05
C LEU A 78 21.87 -15.21 -37.20
N SER A 79 21.50 -13.97 -36.87
CA SER A 79 20.71 -13.09 -37.74
C SER A 79 21.46 -11.79 -37.94
N ASP A 80 21.98 -11.62 -39.15
CA ASP A 80 22.77 -10.45 -39.55
C ASP A 80 21.90 -9.19 -39.79
N GLY A 81 20.58 -9.26 -39.52
CA GLY A 81 19.60 -8.18 -39.76
C GLY A 81 18.75 -7.81 -38.54
N HIS A 82 17.56 -7.24 -38.77
CA HIS A 82 16.58 -6.86 -37.74
C HIS A 82 15.71 -8.02 -37.22
N TYR A 83 15.90 -9.25 -37.70
CA TYR A 83 15.16 -10.41 -37.22
C TYR A 83 15.82 -11.00 -35.97
N PRO A 84 15.06 -11.49 -34.97
CA PRO A 84 15.62 -12.18 -33.81
C PRO A 84 16.22 -13.54 -34.20
N HIS A 85 17.10 -14.08 -33.36
CA HIS A 85 17.69 -15.40 -33.57
C HIS A 85 16.62 -16.50 -33.53
N THR A 86 16.70 -17.47 -34.43
CA THR A 86 15.80 -18.64 -34.39
C THR A 86 16.48 -19.81 -33.68
N ILE A 87 15.83 -20.40 -32.67
CA ILE A 87 16.31 -21.61 -31.98
C ILE A 87 15.31 -22.75 -32.20
N SER A 88 15.78 -23.91 -32.64
CA SER A 88 14.93 -25.05 -33.00
C SER A 88 14.93 -26.18 -31.95
N ASN A 89 16.04 -26.42 -31.23
CA ASN A 89 16.09 -27.37 -30.12
C ASN A 89 17.10 -26.96 -29.02
N LEU A 90 16.59 -26.48 -27.88
CA LEU A 90 17.40 -26.04 -26.73
C LEU A 90 18.17 -27.19 -26.05
N ALA A 91 17.55 -28.37 -25.89
CA ALA A 91 18.12 -29.45 -25.11
C ALA A 91 19.30 -30.15 -25.82
N GLU A 92 19.13 -30.41 -27.13
CA GLU A 92 20.21 -30.99 -27.95
C GLU A 92 21.39 -30.02 -28.13
N LEU A 93 21.12 -28.72 -28.27
CA LEU A 93 22.17 -27.70 -28.34
C LEU A 93 22.98 -27.64 -27.04
N ARG A 94 22.33 -27.56 -25.88
CA ARG A 94 23.01 -27.57 -24.56
C ARG A 94 23.89 -28.82 -24.39
N TRP A 95 23.37 -30.01 -24.71
CA TRP A 95 24.12 -31.27 -24.59
C TRP A 95 25.27 -31.40 -25.61
N LYS A 96 25.07 -31.02 -26.88
CA LYS A 96 26.12 -31.07 -27.91
C LYS A 96 27.27 -30.13 -27.57
N LEU A 97 26.98 -28.91 -27.11
CA LEU A 97 28.00 -27.93 -26.68
C LEU A 97 28.79 -28.43 -25.46
N GLU A 98 28.12 -28.85 -24.40
CA GLU A 98 28.77 -29.40 -23.19
C GLU A 98 29.67 -30.61 -23.52
N ARG A 99 29.22 -31.51 -24.40
CA ARG A 99 30.01 -32.65 -24.86
C ARG A 99 31.23 -32.23 -25.69
N ARG A 100 31.12 -31.19 -26.52
CA ARG A 100 32.24 -30.64 -27.31
C ARG A 100 33.28 -29.98 -26.41
N PHE A 101 32.87 -29.11 -25.49
CA PHE A 101 33.79 -28.40 -24.58
C PHE A 101 34.54 -29.37 -23.66
N ARG A 102 33.85 -30.38 -23.08
CA ARG A 102 34.50 -31.46 -22.31
C ARG A 102 35.49 -32.29 -23.12
N SER A 103 35.36 -32.33 -24.44
CA SER A 103 36.27 -33.07 -25.34
C SER A 103 37.46 -32.24 -25.82
N SER A 104 37.44 -30.91 -25.65
CA SER A 104 38.46 -30.00 -26.21
C SER A 104 38.41 -28.63 -25.50
N PRO A 105 39.14 -28.45 -24.38
CA PRO A 105 39.06 -27.22 -23.58
C PRO A 105 39.52 -25.97 -24.34
N SER A 106 40.49 -26.08 -25.26
CA SER A 106 40.96 -24.97 -26.09
C SER A 106 39.90 -24.40 -27.05
N LEU A 107 38.83 -25.16 -27.35
CA LEU A 107 37.69 -24.63 -28.11
C LEU A 107 36.77 -23.76 -27.26
N LEU A 108 36.80 -23.90 -25.93
CA LEU A 108 36.02 -23.05 -25.02
C LEU A 108 36.61 -21.64 -24.93
N ASP A 109 37.94 -21.52 -24.87
CA ASP A 109 38.62 -20.23 -24.93
C ASP A 109 38.31 -19.49 -26.24
N GLN A 110 38.53 -20.16 -27.38
CA GLN A 110 38.26 -19.59 -28.71
C GLN A 110 36.79 -19.25 -28.94
N PHE A 111 35.85 -20.03 -28.37
CA PHE A 111 34.43 -19.73 -28.43
C PHE A 111 34.09 -18.49 -27.61
N ILE A 112 34.67 -18.32 -26.43
CA ILE A 112 34.44 -17.16 -25.56
C ILE A 112 35.04 -15.89 -26.14
N GLU A 113 36.27 -15.91 -26.66
CA GLU A 113 36.88 -14.76 -27.35
C GLU A 113 36.01 -14.26 -28.52
N GLN A 114 35.45 -15.20 -29.30
CA GLN A 114 34.56 -14.88 -30.41
C GLN A 114 33.16 -14.45 -29.95
N LEU A 115 32.70 -14.91 -28.78
CA LEU A 115 31.45 -14.47 -28.18
C LEU A 115 31.58 -13.06 -27.60
N THR A 116 32.69 -12.71 -26.95
CA THR A 116 32.98 -11.32 -26.56
C THR A 116 32.95 -10.41 -27.79
N SER A 117 33.70 -10.76 -28.83
CA SER A 117 33.76 -9.98 -30.08
C SER A 117 32.43 -9.89 -30.84
N PHE A 118 31.44 -10.73 -30.52
CA PHE A 118 30.07 -10.68 -31.04
C PHE A 118 29.13 -9.86 -30.15
N LEU A 119 29.38 -9.84 -28.83
CA LEU A 119 28.60 -9.08 -27.83
C LEU A 119 29.12 -7.65 -27.60
N ASP A 120 30.25 -7.28 -28.20
CA ASP A 120 30.74 -5.90 -28.32
C ASP A 120 29.97 -5.08 -29.39
N ASP A 121 29.04 -5.69 -30.12
CA ASP A 121 28.04 -5.00 -30.95
C ASP A 121 26.71 -4.91 -30.18
N ASP A 122 26.36 -3.71 -29.74
CA ASP A 122 25.13 -3.34 -29.05
C ASP A 122 23.86 -4.02 -29.61
N ASP A 123 23.70 -4.02 -30.93
CA ASP A 123 22.49 -4.54 -31.56
C ASP A 123 22.50 -6.08 -31.58
N GLN A 124 23.66 -6.71 -31.59
CA GLN A 124 23.77 -8.16 -31.42
C GLN A 124 23.62 -8.58 -29.96
N LEU A 125 24.14 -7.81 -29.00
CA LEU A 125 23.89 -7.99 -27.58
C LEU A 125 22.38 -7.91 -27.27
N ARG A 126 21.70 -6.86 -27.76
CA ARG A 126 20.23 -6.71 -27.64
C ARG A 126 19.49 -7.91 -28.21
N LYS A 127 19.82 -8.39 -29.41
CA LYS A 127 19.21 -9.58 -30.03
C LYS A 127 19.50 -10.88 -29.27
N ALA A 128 20.71 -11.04 -28.73
CA ALA A 128 21.11 -12.23 -27.98
C ALA A 128 20.39 -12.35 -26.63
N LEU A 129 20.00 -11.21 -26.04
CA LEU A 129 19.22 -11.10 -24.80
C LEU A 129 17.70 -11.22 -25.02
N GLN A 130 17.19 -10.93 -26.23
CA GLN A 130 15.76 -11.07 -26.56
C GLN A 130 15.32 -12.55 -26.67
N PRO A 131 14.02 -12.85 -26.45
CA PRO A 131 13.46 -14.17 -26.72
C PRO A 131 13.67 -14.59 -28.18
N ALA A 132 14.04 -15.85 -28.40
CA ALA A 132 14.24 -16.38 -29.75
C ALA A 132 12.90 -16.60 -30.48
N LEU A 133 12.95 -16.86 -31.79
CA LEU A 133 11.82 -17.42 -32.53
C LEU A 133 11.97 -18.94 -32.72
N THR A 134 10.89 -19.68 -32.48
CA THR A 134 10.81 -21.11 -32.79
C THR A 134 10.43 -21.31 -34.25
N SER A 135 11.38 -21.82 -35.04
CA SER A 135 11.32 -22.16 -36.47
C SER A 135 11.00 -21.03 -37.47
N LEU A 136 11.18 -21.33 -38.75
CA LEU A 136 10.96 -20.41 -39.87
C LEU A 136 9.45 -20.16 -40.11
N PRO A 137 9.02 -18.95 -40.52
CA PRO A 137 7.61 -18.59 -40.70
C PRO A 137 6.89 -19.22 -41.91
N ASN A 138 7.43 -20.31 -42.49
CA ASN A 138 6.98 -20.83 -43.79
C ASN A 138 5.70 -21.69 -43.75
N ASP A 139 5.34 -22.31 -42.62
CA ASP A 139 4.18 -23.24 -42.52
C ASP A 139 2.94 -22.63 -41.81
N ARG A 140 2.88 -21.31 -41.62
CA ARG A 140 1.69 -20.62 -41.09
C ARG A 140 1.20 -19.41 -41.88
N PHE A 141 1.92 -18.99 -42.93
CA PHE A 141 1.63 -17.73 -43.65
C PHE A 141 0.75 -17.86 -44.90
N GLN A 142 0.10 -19.01 -45.14
CA GLN A 142 -0.82 -19.19 -46.29
C GLN A 142 -2.31 -18.92 -45.99
N SER A 143 -2.70 -18.59 -44.75
CA SER A 143 -4.12 -18.44 -44.39
C SER A 143 -4.42 -17.37 -43.34
N LEU A 144 -3.85 -16.17 -43.49
CA LEU A 144 -4.42 -14.93 -42.97
C LEU A 144 -4.36 -13.84 -44.04
N SER A 145 -5.49 -13.63 -44.71
CA SER A 145 -5.80 -12.36 -45.37
C SER A 145 -5.98 -11.25 -44.32
N SER A 146 -5.75 -10.01 -44.75
CA SER A 146 -5.91 -8.74 -44.02
C SER A 146 -6.91 -8.70 -42.85
N GLN A 147 -6.52 -7.94 -41.81
CA GLN A 147 -7.29 -7.47 -40.63
C GLN A 147 -7.20 -8.33 -39.35
N GLU A 148 -7.54 -7.69 -38.23
CA GLU A 148 -7.49 -8.15 -36.83
C GLU A 148 -6.10 -8.55 -36.27
N SER A 149 -5.37 -7.52 -35.79
CA SER A 149 -4.11 -7.68 -35.04
C SER A 149 -4.34 -8.05 -33.56
N GLU A 150 -4.93 -9.21 -33.28
CA GLU A 150 -4.86 -9.80 -31.94
C GLU A 150 -3.44 -10.37 -31.70
N MET A 151 -2.76 -9.88 -30.66
CA MET A 151 -1.43 -10.36 -30.27
C MET A 151 -1.51 -11.79 -29.68
N VAL A 152 -1.40 -12.80 -30.55
CA VAL A 152 -1.10 -14.17 -30.13
C VAL A 152 0.35 -14.21 -29.63
N ILE A 153 0.52 -14.12 -28.31
CA ILE A 153 1.81 -14.27 -27.63
C ILE A 153 2.43 -15.62 -28.06
N PRO A 154 3.60 -15.64 -28.74
CA PRO A 154 4.29 -16.89 -29.03
C PRO A 154 4.68 -17.59 -27.73
N ALA A 155 4.67 -18.91 -27.69
CA ALA A 155 5.16 -19.66 -26.54
C ALA A 155 6.65 -19.32 -26.31
N SER A 156 6.93 -18.60 -25.23
CA SER A 156 8.22 -17.95 -25.00
C SER A 156 9.36 -18.95 -24.93
N THR A 157 10.29 -18.85 -25.86
CA THR A 157 11.56 -19.59 -25.86
C THR A 157 12.62 -18.81 -25.11
N ASP A 158 13.59 -19.54 -24.54
CA ASP A 158 14.82 -18.95 -24.00
C ASP A 158 15.52 -18.05 -25.04
N SER A 159 16.12 -16.95 -24.57
CA SER A 159 17.06 -16.16 -25.38
C SER A 159 18.30 -16.97 -25.75
N LEU A 160 19.12 -16.46 -26.68
CA LEU A 160 20.41 -17.08 -27.00
C LEU A 160 21.32 -17.15 -25.76
N ILE A 161 21.37 -16.08 -24.97
CA ILE A 161 22.14 -16.02 -23.72
C ILE A 161 21.60 -17.02 -22.69
N ARG A 162 20.28 -17.09 -22.47
CA ARG A 162 19.64 -18.05 -21.55
C ARG A 162 19.85 -19.50 -22.00
N SER A 163 19.88 -19.75 -23.31
CA SER A 163 20.24 -21.05 -23.87
C SER A 163 21.68 -21.45 -23.49
N LEU A 164 22.65 -20.56 -23.74
CA LEU A 164 24.08 -20.76 -23.47
C LEU A 164 24.41 -20.83 -21.96
N LEU A 165 23.71 -20.09 -21.10
CA LEU A 165 23.84 -20.17 -19.64
C LEU A 165 23.45 -21.55 -19.08
N GLY A 166 22.68 -22.35 -19.82
CA GLY A 166 22.40 -23.75 -19.49
C GLY A 166 23.47 -24.76 -19.93
N VAL A 167 24.67 -24.30 -20.34
CA VAL A 167 25.84 -25.15 -20.63
C VAL A 167 26.83 -25.04 -19.45
N PRO A 168 26.96 -26.07 -18.58
CA PRO A 168 27.75 -25.98 -17.36
C PRO A 168 29.21 -25.52 -17.54
N SER A 169 29.90 -26.00 -18.59
CA SER A 169 31.29 -25.62 -18.86
C SER A 169 31.45 -24.13 -19.22
N LEU A 170 30.42 -23.52 -19.82
CA LEU A 170 30.43 -22.15 -20.33
C LEU A 170 29.91 -21.13 -19.31
N GLN A 171 28.92 -21.52 -18.51
CA GLN A 171 28.11 -20.65 -17.66
C GLN A 171 28.94 -19.65 -16.82
N GLN A 172 29.96 -20.12 -16.08
CA GLN A 172 30.75 -19.29 -15.17
C GLN A 172 31.47 -18.12 -15.87
N ARG A 173 32.00 -18.33 -17.08
CA ARG A 173 32.67 -17.29 -17.87
C ARG A 173 31.67 -16.41 -18.61
N LEU A 174 30.55 -16.97 -19.06
CA LEU A 174 29.47 -16.20 -19.69
C LEU A 174 28.80 -15.24 -18.70
N ILE A 175 28.54 -15.67 -17.46
CA ILE A 175 28.08 -14.81 -16.36
C ILE A 175 29.06 -13.65 -16.14
N THR A 176 30.37 -13.96 -16.04
CA THR A 176 31.41 -12.94 -15.83
C THR A 176 31.40 -11.88 -16.94
N LEU A 177 31.41 -12.30 -18.22
CA LEU A 177 31.37 -11.42 -19.39
C LEU A 177 30.13 -10.51 -19.39
N ILE A 178 28.95 -11.09 -19.18
CA ILE A 178 27.68 -10.36 -19.21
C ILE A 178 27.57 -9.36 -18.04
N LEU A 179 28.02 -9.75 -16.84
CA LEU A 179 28.04 -8.85 -15.68
C LEU A 179 29.07 -7.72 -15.84
N GLU A 180 30.19 -7.97 -16.52
CA GLU A 180 31.18 -6.93 -16.84
C GLU A 180 30.67 -5.92 -17.88
N LYS A 181 29.66 -6.26 -18.68
CA LYS A 181 28.94 -5.33 -19.57
C LYS A 181 27.86 -4.48 -18.89
N LEU A 182 27.45 -4.76 -17.65
CA LEU A 182 26.42 -3.98 -16.95
C LEU A 182 26.78 -2.48 -16.75
N PRO A 183 28.02 -2.12 -16.35
CA PRO A 183 28.39 -0.72 -16.16
C PRO A 183 28.44 0.09 -17.46
N GLU A 184 28.74 -0.54 -18.60
CA GLU A 184 28.86 0.16 -19.90
C GLU A 184 27.52 0.83 -20.31
N PHE A 185 26.38 0.20 -20.03
CA PHE A 185 25.05 0.71 -20.37
C PHE A 185 24.39 1.58 -19.27
N CYS A 186 25.20 2.24 -18.43
CA CYS A 186 24.68 3.09 -17.35
C CYS A 186 24.41 4.55 -17.75
N GLU A 187 25.06 5.08 -18.78
CA GLU A 187 25.02 6.53 -19.08
C GLU A 187 23.86 6.96 -20.01
N ASP A 188 23.36 6.07 -20.88
CA ASP A 188 22.39 6.38 -21.96
C ASP A 188 20.89 6.28 -21.57
N GLN A 189 20.51 6.53 -20.31
CA GLN A 189 19.14 6.25 -19.81
C GLN A 189 18.03 7.23 -20.28
N ASP A 190 18.30 8.17 -21.19
CA ASP A 190 17.28 9.06 -21.77
C ASP A 190 16.30 8.33 -22.73
N SER A 191 16.56 7.05 -23.08
CA SER A 191 15.70 6.26 -23.98
C SER A 191 14.50 5.62 -23.26
N SER A 192 13.37 6.32 -23.29
CA SER A 192 12.07 6.00 -22.63
C SER A 192 11.35 4.68 -23.04
N SER A 193 12.07 3.63 -23.44
CA SER A 193 11.50 2.35 -23.88
C SER A 193 11.92 1.15 -23.03
N LEU A 194 10.95 0.42 -22.47
CA LEU A 194 11.14 -0.86 -21.77
C LEU A 194 11.84 -1.96 -22.60
N TRP A 195 12.06 -1.72 -23.90
CA TRP A 195 12.75 -2.60 -24.84
C TRP A 195 14.23 -2.20 -25.09
N THR A 196 14.70 -1.09 -24.52
CA THR A 196 16.09 -0.60 -24.62
C THR A 196 16.88 -0.69 -23.32
N ASP A 197 16.25 -1.11 -22.21
CA ASP A 197 16.88 -1.32 -20.90
C ASP A 197 17.82 -2.56 -20.89
N VAL A 198 18.96 -2.48 -21.59
CA VAL A 198 19.98 -3.54 -21.66
C VAL A 198 20.36 -4.07 -20.26
N PRO A 199 20.54 -3.25 -19.21
CA PRO A 199 20.83 -3.75 -17.86
C PRO A 199 19.73 -4.64 -17.27
N ARG A 200 18.45 -4.28 -17.45
CA ARG A 200 17.31 -5.12 -17.03
C ARG A 200 17.25 -6.42 -17.83
N MET A 201 17.48 -6.34 -19.14
CA MET A 201 17.52 -7.50 -20.03
C MET A 201 18.66 -8.45 -19.65
N ILE A 202 19.82 -7.94 -19.23
CA ILE A 202 20.94 -8.73 -18.70
C ILE A 202 20.52 -9.46 -17.41
N LEU A 203 20.05 -8.72 -16.40
CA LEU A 203 19.69 -9.30 -15.09
C LEU A 203 18.57 -10.36 -15.25
N PHE A 204 17.62 -10.15 -16.16
CA PHE A 204 16.57 -11.10 -16.47
C PHE A 204 17.10 -12.48 -16.91
N GLN A 205 18.24 -12.55 -17.62
CA GLN A 205 18.81 -13.83 -18.03
C GLN A 205 19.32 -14.69 -16.86
N LEU A 206 19.56 -14.08 -15.70
CA LEU A 206 20.10 -14.73 -14.51
C LEU A 206 19.01 -15.19 -13.52
N ARG A 207 17.80 -14.62 -13.60
CA ARG A 207 16.68 -14.93 -12.67
C ARG A 207 16.19 -16.37 -12.86
N TYR A 208 16.09 -17.15 -11.79
CA TYR A 208 15.62 -18.55 -11.80
C TYR A 208 16.38 -19.47 -12.77
N LEU A 209 17.72 -19.47 -12.73
CA LEU A 209 18.53 -20.46 -13.46
C LEU A 209 18.39 -21.87 -12.83
N ASP A 210 18.16 -22.90 -13.66
CA ASP A 210 17.92 -24.28 -13.20
C ASP A 210 19.08 -24.87 -12.35
N VAL A 211 20.31 -24.49 -12.68
CA VAL A 211 21.56 -24.92 -12.01
C VAL A 211 22.55 -23.77 -12.07
N VAL A 212 23.17 -23.41 -10.95
CA VAL A 212 24.26 -22.43 -10.86
C VAL A 212 25.57 -23.15 -10.52
N CYS A 213 26.54 -23.14 -11.43
CA CYS A 213 27.78 -23.92 -11.28
C CYS A 213 28.80 -23.33 -10.30
N ASN A 214 28.71 -22.03 -10.00
CA ASN A 214 29.57 -21.37 -9.00
C ASN A 214 28.81 -20.23 -8.29
N GLU A 215 27.92 -20.61 -7.38
CA GLU A 215 27.05 -19.72 -6.60
C GLU A 215 27.84 -18.61 -5.88
N LYS A 216 29.00 -18.95 -5.30
CA LYS A 216 29.81 -18.00 -4.53
C LYS A 216 30.43 -16.91 -5.40
N GLN A 217 30.96 -17.26 -6.58
CA GLN A 217 31.54 -16.25 -7.47
C GLN A 217 30.46 -15.37 -8.10
N LEU A 218 29.28 -15.93 -8.42
CA LEU A 218 28.13 -15.13 -8.86
C LEU A 218 27.73 -14.12 -7.76
N CYS A 219 27.66 -14.55 -6.50
CA CYS A 219 27.38 -13.68 -5.37
C CYS A 219 28.41 -12.54 -5.25
N GLU A 220 29.70 -12.84 -5.05
CA GLU A 220 30.72 -11.78 -4.88
C GLU A 220 30.78 -10.83 -6.10
N LYS A 221 30.59 -11.32 -7.34
CA LYS A 221 30.51 -10.45 -8.53
C LYS A 221 29.32 -9.49 -8.52
N LEU A 222 28.16 -9.90 -7.98
CA LEU A 222 27.01 -9.01 -7.80
C LEU A 222 27.26 -7.99 -6.67
N LEU A 223 27.95 -8.40 -5.60
CA LEU A 223 28.36 -7.49 -4.51
C LEU A 223 29.40 -6.45 -4.98
N ASP A 224 30.37 -6.85 -5.80
CA ASP A 224 31.34 -5.95 -6.43
C ASP A 224 30.64 -4.95 -7.36
N LEU A 225 29.66 -5.39 -8.16
CA LEU A 225 28.85 -4.48 -8.98
C LEU A 225 28.04 -3.50 -8.11
N LEU A 226 27.44 -3.94 -7.00
CA LEU A 226 26.74 -3.04 -6.08
C LEU A 226 27.64 -1.95 -5.49
N ARG A 227 28.96 -2.16 -5.38
CA ARG A 227 29.92 -1.13 -4.94
C ARG A 227 30.30 -0.10 -6.01
N VAL A 228 30.11 -0.42 -7.30
CA VAL A 228 30.65 0.38 -8.42
C VAL A 228 29.54 1.01 -9.28
N CYS A 229 28.36 0.39 -9.34
CA CYS A 229 27.26 0.86 -10.17
C CYS A 229 26.55 2.11 -9.60
N PRO A 230 25.94 2.97 -10.44
CA PRO A 230 25.14 4.10 -9.97
C PRO A 230 23.82 3.66 -9.32
N VAL A 231 23.24 4.54 -8.49
CA VAL A 231 22.03 4.29 -7.67
C VAL A 231 20.84 3.70 -8.42
N LEU A 232 20.63 4.08 -9.68
CA LEU A 232 19.56 3.49 -10.51
C LEU A 232 19.81 2.00 -10.79
N LEU A 233 21.02 1.62 -11.17
CA LEU A 233 21.37 0.22 -11.42
C LEU A 233 21.54 -0.58 -10.12
N GLN A 234 22.03 0.04 -9.03
CA GLN A 234 22.06 -0.61 -7.71
C GLN A 234 20.65 -1.08 -7.29
N ARG A 235 19.60 -0.28 -7.55
CA ARG A 235 18.20 -0.64 -7.26
C ARG A 235 17.70 -1.81 -8.11
N GLU A 236 18.01 -1.83 -9.40
CA GLU A 236 17.62 -2.94 -10.30
C GLU A 236 18.35 -4.25 -9.95
N ILE A 237 19.66 -4.18 -9.62
CA ILE A 237 20.44 -5.32 -9.13
C ILE A 237 19.83 -5.85 -7.82
N LEU A 238 19.52 -4.97 -6.87
CA LEU A 238 18.84 -5.34 -5.62
C LEU A 238 17.54 -6.09 -5.92
N ILE A 239 16.61 -5.50 -6.67
CA ILE A 239 15.31 -6.13 -7.00
C ILE A 239 15.47 -7.52 -7.64
N ALA A 240 16.53 -7.75 -8.43
CA ALA A 240 16.79 -9.03 -9.07
C ALA A 240 17.51 -10.07 -8.18
N ILE A 241 18.22 -9.66 -7.13
CA ILE A 241 19.05 -10.56 -6.30
C ILE A 241 18.30 -11.77 -5.72
N PRO A 242 17.09 -11.64 -5.13
CA PRO A 242 16.35 -12.78 -4.56
C PRO A 242 15.98 -13.87 -5.57
N ASP A 243 16.00 -13.57 -6.88
CA ASP A 243 15.73 -14.54 -7.94
C ASP A 243 17.00 -15.13 -8.56
N ILE A 244 18.18 -14.57 -8.24
CA ILE A 244 19.48 -14.94 -8.84
C ILE A 244 20.37 -15.70 -7.83
N VAL A 245 20.32 -15.32 -6.56
CA VAL A 245 21.18 -15.87 -5.50
C VAL A 245 20.50 -17.08 -4.83
N THR A 246 21.31 -18.07 -4.46
CA THR A 246 20.87 -19.30 -3.79
C THR A 246 21.01 -19.22 -2.27
N ASP A 247 20.18 -19.98 -1.54
CA ASP A 247 20.22 -20.13 -0.08
C ASP A 247 21.63 -20.35 0.50
N SER A 248 22.50 -21.07 -0.20
CA SER A 248 23.91 -21.32 0.16
C SER A 248 24.74 -20.05 0.38
N SER A 249 24.35 -18.95 -0.26
CA SER A 249 25.11 -17.69 -0.30
C SER A 249 24.44 -16.55 0.49
N HIS A 250 23.23 -16.77 1.02
CA HIS A 250 22.49 -15.77 1.80
C HIS A 250 23.26 -15.17 2.99
N PRO A 251 24.07 -15.91 3.79
CA PRO A 251 24.77 -15.30 4.94
C PRO A 251 25.74 -14.18 4.53
N ARG A 252 26.44 -14.36 3.41
CA ARG A 252 27.43 -13.41 2.88
C ARG A 252 26.77 -12.21 2.19
N LEU A 253 25.64 -12.45 1.52
CA LEU A 253 24.79 -11.40 0.97
C LEU A 253 24.20 -10.52 2.10
N VAL A 254 23.71 -11.14 3.18
CA VAL A 254 23.16 -10.42 4.34
C VAL A 254 24.22 -9.57 5.04
N GLU A 255 25.42 -10.10 5.26
CA GLU A 255 26.56 -9.36 5.81
C GLU A 255 26.82 -8.06 5.02
N PHE A 256 26.99 -8.16 3.70
CA PHE A 256 27.20 -7.00 2.83
C PHE A 256 25.99 -6.03 2.81
N LEU A 257 24.76 -6.53 2.77
CA LEU A 257 23.57 -5.66 2.78
C LEU A 257 23.37 -4.97 4.13
N GLN A 258 23.85 -5.54 5.25
CA GLN A 258 23.89 -4.88 6.55
C GLN A 258 25.00 -3.82 6.65
N GLU A 259 26.13 -3.98 5.96
CA GLU A 259 27.12 -2.91 5.79
C GLU A 259 26.50 -1.75 4.99
N LEU A 260 25.98 -2.04 3.80
CA LEU A 260 25.45 -1.04 2.86
C LEU A 260 24.22 -0.28 3.44
N LEU A 261 23.38 -0.94 4.25
CA LEU A 261 22.28 -0.30 4.99
C LEU A 261 22.73 0.73 6.05
N ARG A 262 23.98 0.66 6.53
CA ARG A 262 24.54 1.64 7.48
C ARG A 262 25.16 2.83 6.77
N ASP A 263 25.68 2.62 5.57
CA ASP A 263 26.38 3.64 4.77
C ASP A 263 25.41 4.45 3.88
N ASP A 264 24.47 3.80 3.18
CA ASP A 264 23.66 4.39 2.11
C ASP A 264 22.15 4.42 2.40
N VAL A 265 21.70 5.48 3.08
CA VAL A 265 20.27 5.72 3.40
C VAL A 265 19.37 5.67 2.16
N SER A 266 19.85 6.13 0.99
CA SER A 266 19.07 6.23 -0.25
C SER A 266 18.63 4.89 -0.88
N LEU A 267 19.16 3.77 -0.35
CA LEU A 267 18.87 2.41 -0.79
C LEU A 267 18.06 1.60 0.24
N THR A 268 17.91 2.10 1.48
CA THR A 268 17.18 1.47 2.61
C THR A 268 15.92 0.71 2.20
N VAL A 269 15.02 1.37 1.46
CA VAL A 269 13.74 0.78 1.00
C VAL A 269 13.95 -0.48 0.16
N HIS A 270 14.93 -0.45 -0.75
CA HIS A 270 15.21 -1.54 -1.68
C HIS A 270 15.93 -2.69 -0.96
N ILE A 271 16.89 -2.39 -0.07
CA ILE A 271 17.59 -3.46 0.65
C ILE A 271 16.64 -4.16 1.62
N LEU A 272 15.74 -3.45 2.31
CA LEU A 272 14.79 -4.10 3.22
C LEU A 272 13.71 -4.90 2.48
N ASP A 273 13.31 -4.51 1.26
CA ASP A 273 12.41 -5.32 0.44
C ASP A 273 13.12 -6.58 -0.09
N THR A 274 14.38 -6.51 -0.53
CA THR A 274 15.12 -7.72 -0.94
C THR A 274 15.34 -8.67 0.24
N LEU A 275 15.75 -8.15 1.39
CA LEU A 275 15.92 -8.94 2.62
C LEU A 275 14.59 -9.54 3.13
N SER A 276 13.44 -8.93 2.80
CA SER A 276 12.11 -9.51 3.07
C SER A 276 11.78 -10.70 2.16
N ASN A 277 12.35 -10.72 0.95
CA ASN A 277 12.08 -11.72 -0.08
C ASN A 277 13.08 -12.90 -0.07
N LEU A 278 14.18 -12.80 0.69
CA LEU A 278 15.14 -13.90 0.88
C LEU A 278 14.65 -14.92 1.92
N ASN A 279 14.93 -16.20 1.66
CA ASN A 279 14.74 -17.28 2.63
C ASN A 279 15.88 -17.27 3.66
N LEU A 280 15.69 -16.58 4.79
CA LEU A 280 16.71 -16.40 5.83
C LEU A 280 16.48 -17.30 7.06
N SER A 281 17.57 -17.71 7.72
CA SER A 281 17.50 -18.44 8.98
C SER A 281 17.07 -17.52 10.14
N SER A 282 16.52 -18.11 11.21
CA SER A 282 16.06 -17.35 12.38
C SER A 282 17.17 -16.48 12.98
N ASP A 283 18.39 -17.01 13.06
CA ASP A 283 19.53 -16.32 13.68
C ASP A 283 19.92 -15.06 12.86
N LEU A 284 19.98 -15.18 11.53
CA LEU A 284 20.25 -14.05 10.63
C LEU A 284 19.12 -13.01 10.65
N MET A 285 17.86 -13.45 10.77
CA MET A 285 16.71 -12.56 10.91
C MET A 285 16.74 -11.76 12.21
N ASP A 286 17.28 -12.31 13.29
CA ASP A 286 17.38 -11.65 14.59
C ASP A 286 18.47 -10.56 14.59
N ASP A 287 19.65 -10.84 14.04
CA ASP A 287 20.73 -9.84 13.85
C ASP A 287 20.31 -8.71 12.89
N LEU A 288 19.60 -9.06 11.81
CA LEU A 288 19.14 -8.11 10.80
C LEU A 288 18.01 -7.23 11.34
N ARG A 289 17.08 -7.80 12.12
CA ARG A 289 16.08 -7.05 12.89
C ARG A 289 16.71 -6.10 13.91
N GLY A 290 17.80 -6.51 14.56
CA GLY A 290 18.62 -5.61 15.39
C GLY A 290 19.16 -4.43 14.59
N THR A 291 19.77 -4.68 13.43
CA THR A 291 20.27 -3.62 12.53
C THR A 291 19.15 -2.70 12.03
N ALA A 292 17.99 -3.24 11.66
CA ALA A 292 16.82 -2.45 11.23
C ALA A 292 16.23 -1.59 12.36
N VAL A 293 16.24 -2.07 13.62
CA VAL A 293 15.83 -1.27 14.79
C VAL A 293 16.80 -0.12 15.06
N HIS A 294 18.10 -0.28 14.80
CA HIS A 294 19.05 0.84 14.82
C HIS A 294 18.82 1.82 13.65
N ALA A 295 18.49 1.33 12.45
CA ALA A 295 18.17 2.19 11.31
C ALA A 295 16.92 3.08 11.56
N LEU A 296 15.97 2.66 12.41
CA LEU A 296 14.83 3.51 12.84
C LEU A 296 15.27 4.79 13.60
N GLU A 297 16.46 4.82 14.19
CA GLU A 297 16.98 5.98 14.94
C GLU A 297 17.70 6.98 14.03
N THR A 298 18.26 6.53 12.91
CA THR A 298 19.06 7.35 11.97
C THR A 298 18.34 7.75 10.69
N SER A 299 17.28 7.05 10.30
CA SER A 299 16.61 7.22 8.99
C SER A 299 15.63 8.41 8.96
N PRO A 300 15.42 9.04 7.79
CA PRO A 300 14.43 10.10 7.63
C PRO A 300 13.00 9.54 7.65
N ILE A 301 12.05 10.41 8.00
CA ILE A 301 10.64 10.05 8.27
C ILE A 301 9.93 9.43 7.04
N ASP A 302 10.41 9.72 5.82
CA ASP A 302 9.88 9.16 4.58
C ASP A 302 10.21 7.66 4.39
N ASP A 303 11.34 7.18 4.92
CA ASP A 303 11.77 5.78 4.82
C ASP A 303 11.23 4.89 5.96
N LEU A 304 10.95 5.50 7.13
CA LEU A 304 10.45 4.80 8.32
C LEU A 304 9.25 3.86 8.09
N PRO A 305 8.24 4.15 7.23
CA PRO A 305 7.16 3.20 6.95
C PRO A 305 7.66 1.84 6.46
N VAL A 306 8.70 1.80 5.63
CA VAL A 306 9.26 0.55 5.09
C VAL A 306 10.06 -0.19 6.17
N ILE A 307 10.83 0.53 6.99
CA ILE A 307 11.58 -0.07 8.10
C ILE A 307 10.62 -0.63 9.16
N ILE A 308 9.55 0.09 9.50
CA ILE A 308 8.49 -0.38 10.40
C ILE A 308 7.79 -1.60 9.82
N ARG A 309 7.44 -1.59 8.53
CA ARG A 309 6.86 -2.76 7.84
C ARG A 309 7.77 -3.97 7.96
N PHE A 310 9.08 -3.82 7.69
CA PHE A 310 10.07 -4.89 7.85
C PHE A 310 10.12 -5.43 9.30
N VAL A 311 10.30 -4.53 10.28
CA VAL A 311 10.44 -4.89 11.71
C VAL A 311 9.18 -5.58 12.25
N MET A 312 7.99 -5.23 11.74
CA MET A 312 6.73 -5.90 12.12
C MET A 312 6.54 -7.26 11.43
N HIS A 313 6.89 -7.41 10.15
CA HIS A 313 6.74 -8.68 9.43
C HIS A 313 7.77 -9.74 9.88
N SER A 314 8.99 -9.32 10.24
CA SER A 314 10.08 -10.19 10.71
C SER A 314 9.92 -10.70 12.16
N CYS A 315 8.96 -10.16 12.93
CA CYS A 315 8.93 -10.37 14.37
C CYS A 315 8.27 -11.69 14.82
N THR A 316 8.95 -12.44 15.70
CA THR A 316 8.46 -13.72 16.24
C THR A 316 7.58 -13.59 17.49
N LYS A 317 6.97 -14.72 17.91
CA LYS A 317 6.21 -14.88 19.17
C LYS A 317 6.96 -14.38 20.41
N LYS A 318 8.26 -14.66 20.48
CA LYS A 318 9.07 -14.52 21.71
C LYS A 318 9.52 -13.08 21.95
N ASP A 319 9.72 -12.36 20.85
CA ASP A 319 10.51 -11.12 20.84
C ASP A 319 9.63 -9.90 20.51
N ALA A 320 8.32 -10.10 20.36
CA ALA A 320 7.37 -9.02 20.10
C ALA A 320 7.44 -7.93 21.18
N GLU A 321 7.55 -8.32 22.46
CA GLU A 321 7.58 -7.39 23.59
C GLU A 321 8.86 -6.55 23.62
N THR A 322 10.03 -7.14 23.30
CA THR A 322 11.30 -6.39 23.21
C THR A 322 11.34 -5.51 21.96
N THR A 323 10.95 -6.05 20.79
CA THR A 323 10.95 -5.33 19.51
C THR A 323 10.01 -4.12 19.55
N ILE A 324 8.80 -4.28 20.07
CA ILE A 324 7.82 -3.18 20.17
C ILE A 324 8.25 -2.14 21.21
N SER A 325 8.87 -2.55 22.31
CA SER A 325 9.43 -1.60 23.29
C SER A 325 10.54 -0.73 22.68
N SER A 326 11.44 -1.32 21.90
CA SER A 326 12.48 -0.58 21.16
C SER A 326 11.89 0.32 20.07
N LEU A 327 10.90 -0.17 19.31
CA LEU A 327 10.21 0.62 18.29
C LEU A 327 9.49 1.83 18.89
N LEU A 328 8.70 1.66 19.96
CA LEU A 328 8.01 2.77 20.62
C LEU A 328 8.96 3.79 21.26
N ARG A 329 10.15 3.34 21.70
CA ARG A 329 11.22 4.20 22.20
C ARG A 329 11.87 5.01 21.08
N ASN A 330 12.27 4.37 19.98
CA ASN A 330 12.97 5.05 18.88
C ASN A 330 12.04 6.04 18.17
N LEU A 331 10.74 5.73 18.08
CA LEU A 331 9.72 6.64 17.55
C LEU A 331 9.22 7.70 18.56
N LYS A 332 9.77 7.82 19.78
CA LYS A 332 9.21 8.66 20.87
C LYS A 332 9.01 10.14 20.49
N PHE A 333 9.87 10.70 19.65
CA PHE A 333 9.82 12.12 19.25
C PHE A 333 8.99 12.39 17.97
N ILE A 334 8.56 11.36 17.25
CA ILE A 334 7.89 11.55 15.95
C ILE A 334 6.44 11.96 16.19
N GLY A 335 6.08 13.10 15.62
CA GLY A 335 4.77 13.73 15.83
C GLY A 335 4.67 14.58 17.09
N ASP A 336 5.76 14.84 17.83
CA ASP A 336 5.74 15.78 18.96
C ASP A 336 5.47 17.20 18.43
N PRO A 337 4.35 17.86 18.79
CA PRO A 337 4.00 19.20 18.32
C PRO A 337 5.01 20.28 18.73
N ARG A 338 5.84 20.02 19.74
CA ARG A 338 6.91 20.91 20.21
C ARG A 338 8.15 20.81 19.32
N THR A 339 8.35 19.66 18.66
CA THR A 339 9.35 19.52 17.60
C THR A 339 8.85 20.15 16.30
N ARG A 340 9.19 21.43 16.07
CA ARG A 340 8.87 22.20 14.84
C ARG A 340 9.61 21.72 13.58
N SER A 341 9.88 20.42 13.47
CA SER A 341 10.25 19.81 12.19
C SER A 341 9.06 19.90 11.22
N LYS A 342 9.34 19.92 9.91
CA LYS A 342 8.32 19.74 8.88
C LYS A 342 8.03 18.24 8.70
N THR A 343 7.52 17.61 9.75
CA THR A 343 6.87 16.30 9.68
C THR A 343 5.75 16.43 8.65
N ARG A 344 5.94 15.87 7.43
CA ARG A 344 4.84 15.85 6.45
C ARG A 344 3.73 14.99 7.04
N CYS A 345 2.52 15.53 7.10
CA CYS A 345 1.36 14.81 7.62
C CYS A 345 1.18 13.48 6.86
N GLU A 346 1.42 13.49 5.55
CA GLU A 346 1.50 12.31 4.67
C GLU A 346 2.45 11.22 5.19
N SER A 347 3.73 11.54 5.42
CA SER A 347 4.73 10.56 5.89
C SER A 347 4.40 10.02 7.29
N LEU A 348 3.84 10.86 8.17
CA LEU A 348 3.40 10.44 9.50
C LEU A 348 2.14 9.57 9.45
N CYS A 349 1.19 9.87 8.55
CA CYS A 349 0.05 9.00 8.24
C CYS A 349 0.52 7.65 7.68
N LEU A 350 1.54 7.62 6.81
CA LEU A 350 2.12 6.36 6.32
C LEU A 350 2.77 5.54 7.44
N VAL A 351 3.53 6.17 8.34
CA VAL A 351 4.07 5.52 9.56
C VAL A 351 2.95 4.88 10.38
N ILE A 352 1.88 5.64 10.66
CA ILE A 352 0.76 5.15 11.48
C ILE A 352 -0.05 4.06 10.76
N GLU A 353 -0.23 4.15 9.45
CA GLU A 353 -0.92 3.12 8.67
C GLU A 353 -0.08 1.81 8.60
N GLN A 354 1.26 1.87 8.58
CA GLN A 354 2.07 0.64 8.71
C GLN A 354 1.99 0.03 10.11
N LEU A 355 2.03 0.86 11.17
CA LEU A 355 1.77 0.39 12.54
C LEU A 355 0.37 -0.23 12.68
N ARG A 356 -0.63 0.38 12.04
CA ARG A 356 -2.01 -0.08 12.00
C ARG A 356 -2.16 -1.44 11.33
N ASN A 357 -1.61 -1.59 10.13
CA ASN A 357 -1.61 -2.89 9.44
C ASN A 357 -0.88 -3.97 10.26
N GLY A 358 0.29 -3.66 10.86
CA GLY A 358 1.01 -4.60 11.72
C GLY A 358 0.24 -5.02 12.98
N ILE A 359 -0.41 -4.08 13.66
CA ILE A 359 -1.22 -4.35 14.86
C ILE A 359 -2.48 -5.16 14.53
N LEU A 360 -3.17 -4.81 13.43
CA LEU A 360 -4.42 -5.46 13.00
C LEU A 360 -4.18 -6.89 12.49
N TYR A 361 -3.20 -7.11 11.63
CA TYR A 361 -2.97 -8.43 11.01
C TYR A 361 -2.21 -9.40 11.93
N HIS A 362 -1.30 -8.92 12.79
CA HIS A 362 -0.50 -9.79 13.65
C HIS A 362 -1.00 -9.77 15.10
N LYS A 363 -1.88 -10.72 15.45
CA LYS A 363 -2.41 -10.95 16.82
C LYS A 363 -1.33 -11.04 17.92
N GLN A 364 -0.11 -11.39 17.54
CA GLN A 364 1.06 -11.45 18.43
C GLN A 364 1.51 -10.05 18.81
N LEU A 365 1.70 -9.18 17.81
CA LEU A 365 2.12 -7.79 17.98
C LEU A 365 1.07 -7.00 18.77
N SER A 366 -0.21 -7.05 18.40
CA SER A 366 -1.27 -6.36 19.17
C SER A 366 -1.30 -6.75 20.64
N SER A 367 -1.06 -8.03 20.98
CA SER A 367 -0.96 -8.47 22.38
C SER A 367 0.27 -7.94 23.13
N ALA A 368 1.37 -7.67 22.42
CA ALA A 368 2.59 -7.09 22.97
C ALA A 368 2.52 -5.55 23.07
N PHE A 369 2.00 -4.86 22.04
CA PHE A 369 1.72 -3.42 22.08
C PHE A 369 0.93 -3.03 23.33
N ILE A 370 -0.14 -3.76 23.64
CA ILE A 370 -0.96 -3.49 24.84
C ILE A 370 -0.14 -3.61 26.12
N LYS A 371 0.73 -4.62 26.24
CA LYS A 371 1.61 -4.76 27.42
C LYS A 371 2.58 -3.59 27.54
N CYS A 372 3.26 -3.22 26.44
CA CYS A 372 4.18 -2.08 26.40
C CYS A 372 3.48 -0.77 26.78
N LEU A 373 2.29 -0.50 26.22
CA LEU A 373 1.48 0.68 26.54
C LEU A 373 1.00 0.66 28.01
N GLN A 374 0.67 -0.52 28.56
CA GLN A 374 0.29 -0.68 29.97
C GLN A 374 1.46 -0.49 30.95
N THR A 375 2.71 -0.68 30.51
CA THR A 375 3.90 -0.36 31.32
C THR A 375 4.31 1.12 31.27
N MET A 376 3.71 1.95 30.42
CA MET A 376 4.03 3.37 30.33
C MET A 376 3.36 4.22 31.42
N ILE A 377 4.09 5.24 31.86
CA ILE A 377 3.67 6.28 32.81
C ILE A 377 3.40 7.57 32.02
N ALA A 378 2.50 8.43 32.52
CA ALA A 378 2.08 9.68 31.87
C ALA A 378 3.24 10.52 31.26
N ASP A 379 4.31 10.72 32.02
CA ASP A 379 5.49 11.52 31.61
C ASP A 379 6.30 10.89 30.45
N ASP A 380 6.08 9.62 30.15
CA ASP A 380 6.74 8.86 29.09
C ASP A 380 5.89 8.65 27.83
N VAL A 381 4.58 8.95 27.87
CA VAL A 381 3.66 8.69 26.75
C VAL A 381 4.00 9.57 25.53
N SER A 382 4.38 8.92 24.43
CA SER A 382 4.65 9.60 23.15
C SER A 382 3.37 9.84 22.34
N PRO A 383 3.38 10.75 21.34
CA PRO A 383 2.27 10.88 20.39
C PRO A 383 1.95 9.55 19.70
N ILE A 384 2.95 8.77 19.33
CA ILE A 384 2.78 7.45 18.72
C ILE A 384 2.25 6.39 19.70
N ALA A 385 2.50 6.52 21.02
CA ALA A 385 1.81 5.71 22.02
C ALA A 385 0.30 6.02 22.08
N VAL A 386 -0.09 7.29 21.95
CA VAL A 386 -1.51 7.69 21.84
C VAL A 386 -2.14 7.17 20.54
N TRP A 387 -1.50 7.35 19.38
CA TRP A 387 -2.02 6.87 18.10
C TRP A 387 -2.12 5.34 18.03
N SER A 388 -1.10 4.62 18.54
CA SER A 388 -1.15 3.15 18.60
C SER A 388 -2.19 2.62 19.60
N LEU A 389 -2.56 3.39 20.64
CA LEU A 389 -3.68 3.06 21.51
C LEU A 389 -5.03 3.10 20.76
N PHE A 390 -5.27 4.14 19.94
CA PHE A 390 -6.46 4.21 19.09
C PHE A 390 -6.49 3.10 18.04
N VAL A 391 -5.36 2.78 17.41
CA VAL A 391 -5.23 1.63 16.50
C VAL A 391 -5.57 0.31 17.21
N VAL A 392 -5.05 0.10 18.43
CA VAL A 392 -5.35 -1.10 19.24
C VAL A 392 -6.85 -1.21 19.56
N ASN A 393 -7.55 -0.09 19.73
CA ASN A 393 -8.99 -0.08 20.01
C ASN A 393 -9.86 -0.51 18.81
N GLU A 394 -9.35 -0.51 17.58
CA GLU A 394 -10.06 -1.13 16.43
C GLU A 394 -10.27 -2.65 16.61
N LEU A 395 -9.47 -3.30 17.46
CA LEU A 395 -9.61 -4.72 17.79
C LEU A 395 -10.62 -4.92 18.94
N PRO A 396 -11.79 -5.54 18.71
CA PRO A 396 -12.87 -5.62 19.72
C PRO A 396 -12.54 -6.51 20.92
N HIS A 397 -11.45 -7.29 20.87
CA HIS A 397 -10.93 -8.04 22.02
C HIS A 397 -10.02 -7.21 22.94
N PHE A 398 -9.68 -5.98 22.51
CA PHE A 398 -8.68 -5.12 23.15
C PHE A 398 -9.14 -3.69 23.41
N SER A 399 -10.26 -3.24 22.83
CA SER A 399 -10.89 -1.93 23.11
C SER A 399 -11.02 -1.64 24.61
N GLY A 400 -11.63 -2.54 25.38
CA GLY A 400 -11.72 -2.42 26.84
C GLY A 400 -10.36 -2.35 27.56
N LYS A 401 -9.28 -2.92 26.98
CA LYS A 401 -7.92 -2.77 27.51
C LYS A 401 -7.30 -1.43 27.13
N ALA A 402 -7.57 -0.91 25.94
CA ALA A 402 -7.13 0.43 25.53
C ALA A 402 -7.73 1.50 26.44
N VAL A 403 -9.04 1.40 26.69
CA VAL A 403 -9.81 2.17 27.69
C VAL A 403 -9.16 2.14 29.07
N ILE A 404 -8.85 0.95 29.61
CA ILE A 404 -8.18 0.81 30.92
C ILE A 404 -6.76 1.41 30.91
N THR A 405 -6.04 1.35 29.78
CA THR A 405 -4.68 1.87 29.66
C THR A 405 -4.66 3.41 29.65
N LEU A 406 -5.62 4.04 28.97
CA LEU A 406 -5.78 5.50 29.02
C LEU A 406 -6.10 5.99 30.45
N LYS A 407 -7.01 5.29 31.15
CA LYS A 407 -7.30 5.54 32.58
C LYS A 407 -6.06 5.36 33.46
N HIS A 408 -5.19 4.40 33.18
CA HIS A 408 -3.93 4.21 33.91
C HIS A 408 -2.94 5.37 33.71
N TRP A 409 -2.82 5.89 32.48
CA TRP A 409 -2.01 7.08 32.21
C TRP A 409 -2.58 8.31 32.93
N LEU A 410 -3.90 8.52 32.89
CA LEU A 410 -4.56 9.63 33.61
C LEU A 410 -4.44 9.48 35.13
N ALA A 411 -4.56 8.26 35.68
CA ALA A 411 -4.30 7.99 37.10
C ALA A 411 -2.84 8.25 37.51
N SER A 412 -1.90 8.11 36.56
CA SER A 412 -0.48 8.40 36.76
C SER A 412 -0.15 9.89 36.68
N ASP A 413 -0.87 10.67 35.85
CA ASP A 413 -0.69 12.12 35.78
C ASP A 413 -1.17 12.81 37.05
N LYS A 414 -0.22 13.45 37.75
CA LYS A 414 -0.41 14.21 38.99
C LYS A 414 -0.36 15.74 38.78
N GLN A 415 -0.07 16.21 37.57
CA GLN A 415 0.14 17.63 37.27
C GLN A 415 -0.77 18.17 36.16
N GLY A 416 -1.49 17.31 35.43
CA GLY A 416 -2.29 17.69 34.24
C GLY A 416 -1.44 17.90 32.99
N ALA A 417 -0.15 17.54 33.04
CA ALA A 417 0.80 17.75 31.96
C ALA A 417 0.52 16.84 30.76
N PHE A 418 0.01 15.62 31.00
CA PHE A 418 -0.41 14.72 29.93
C PHE A 418 -1.70 15.21 29.28
N THR A 419 -2.71 15.64 30.05
CA THR A 419 -3.97 16.17 29.52
C THR A 419 -3.74 17.34 28.54
N ASN A 420 -2.92 18.32 28.92
CA ASN A 420 -2.61 19.46 28.04
C ASN A 420 -1.82 19.01 26.79
N SER A 421 -0.84 18.12 26.96
CA SER A 421 -0.04 17.59 25.83
C SER A 421 -0.89 16.74 24.87
N PHE A 422 -1.93 16.08 25.37
CA PHE A 422 -2.85 15.26 24.58
C PHE A 422 -3.74 16.12 23.66
N GLU A 423 -4.19 17.30 24.12
CA GLU A 423 -4.87 18.28 23.26
C GLU A 423 -3.90 18.87 22.21
N GLU A 424 -2.65 19.18 22.57
CA GLU A 424 -1.61 19.58 21.61
C GLU A 424 -1.35 18.50 20.54
N ILE A 425 -1.35 17.21 20.90
CA ILE A 425 -1.16 16.09 19.96
C ILE A 425 -2.34 15.94 19.00
N LEU A 426 -3.58 15.98 19.50
CA LEU A 426 -4.79 15.80 18.69
C LEU A 426 -5.04 16.99 17.74
N SER A 427 -4.70 18.21 18.16
CA SER A 427 -4.84 19.42 17.35
C SER A 427 -3.76 19.57 16.27
N ALA A 428 -2.56 19.02 16.48
CA ALA A 428 -1.45 19.12 15.53
C ALA A 428 -1.56 18.18 14.31
N HIS A 429 -2.27 17.05 14.41
CA HIS A 429 -2.29 16.01 13.35
C HIS A 429 -3.72 15.65 12.90
N PRO A 430 -4.46 16.57 12.26
CA PRO A 430 -5.88 16.38 11.91
C PRO A 430 -6.12 15.19 10.97
N ASP A 431 -5.20 14.92 10.03
CA ASP A 431 -5.32 13.81 9.08
C ASP A 431 -5.30 12.44 9.77
N VAL A 432 -4.55 12.31 10.87
CA VAL A 432 -4.47 11.10 11.69
C VAL A 432 -5.75 10.92 12.51
N VAL A 433 -6.30 12.01 13.06
CA VAL A 433 -7.62 11.99 13.70
C VAL A 433 -8.69 11.54 12.70
N SER A 434 -8.62 11.97 11.45
CA SER A 434 -9.53 11.53 10.38
C SER A 434 -9.36 10.04 10.03
N MET A 435 -8.11 9.54 9.95
CA MET A 435 -7.82 8.12 9.70
C MET A 435 -8.38 7.22 10.81
N LEU A 436 -8.17 7.58 12.09
CA LEU A 436 -8.51 6.75 13.25
C LEU A 436 -9.86 7.12 13.89
N ALA A 437 -10.63 8.01 13.26
CA ALA A 437 -11.81 8.68 13.81
C ALA A 437 -12.78 7.72 14.52
N LYS A 438 -13.23 6.67 13.83
CA LYS A 438 -14.20 5.68 14.38
C LYS A 438 -13.68 4.97 15.61
N SER A 439 -12.38 4.70 15.70
CA SER A 439 -11.80 4.08 16.88
C SER A 439 -11.69 5.07 18.04
N SER A 440 -11.25 6.31 17.76
CA SER A 440 -11.17 7.36 18.79
C SER A 440 -12.55 7.71 19.38
N LEU A 441 -13.61 7.74 18.57
CA LEU A 441 -15.00 7.88 19.04
C LEU A 441 -15.39 6.74 20.00
N GLY A 442 -15.02 5.48 19.69
CA GLY A 442 -15.29 4.34 20.56
C GLY A 442 -14.52 4.37 21.89
N VAL A 443 -13.33 4.97 21.94
CA VAL A 443 -12.63 5.25 23.21
C VAL A 443 -13.34 6.35 23.99
N ALA A 444 -13.70 7.45 23.33
CA ALA A 444 -14.39 8.59 23.97
C ALA A 444 -15.75 8.18 24.56
N GLU A 445 -16.48 7.28 23.89
CA GLU A 445 -17.78 6.75 24.33
C GLU A 445 -17.68 6.01 25.68
N GLU A 446 -16.59 5.26 25.90
CA GLU A 446 -16.37 4.54 27.16
C GLU A 446 -15.64 5.39 28.22
N MET A 447 -14.91 6.44 27.81
CA MET A 447 -14.41 7.47 28.72
C MET A 447 -15.56 8.29 29.33
N LEU A 448 -16.48 8.81 28.51
CA LEU A 448 -17.57 9.71 28.95
C LEU A 448 -18.60 9.00 29.86
N ARG A 449 -18.74 7.67 29.74
CA ARG A 449 -19.56 6.82 30.62
C ARG A 449 -19.08 6.71 32.06
N SER A 450 -17.84 7.11 32.34
CA SER A 450 -17.25 7.01 33.67
C SER A 450 -17.63 8.16 34.58
N ALA A 451 -17.48 7.97 35.89
CA ALA A 451 -17.76 8.99 36.90
C ALA A 451 -16.56 9.95 37.14
N ASP A 452 -15.38 9.63 36.60
CA ASP A 452 -14.17 10.42 36.81
C ASP A 452 -14.11 11.62 35.85
N VAL A 453 -14.17 12.84 36.40
CA VAL A 453 -14.24 14.09 35.63
C VAL A 453 -13.11 14.21 34.60
N ARG A 454 -11.89 13.74 34.93
CA ARG A 454 -10.71 13.79 34.05
C ARG A 454 -10.80 12.87 32.83
N ASP A 455 -11.47 11.72 32.98
CA ASP A 455 -11.73 10.81 31.87
C ASP A 455 -12.77 11.43 30.93
N GLN A 456 -13.79 12.10 31.51
CA GLN A 456 -14.79 12.85 30.75
C GLN A 456 -14.15 14.05 30.01
N ASP A 457 -13.24 14.80 30.63
CA ASP A 457 -12.50 15.91 29.97
C ASP A 457 -11.77 15.41 28.72
N ILE A 458 -11.05 14.29 28.83
CA ILE A 458 -10.35 13.64 27.71
C ILE A 458 -11.32 13.16 26.63
N ALA A 459 -12.50 12.64 27.01
CA ALA A 459 -13.56 12.29 26.06
C ALA A 459 -14.04 13.52 25.27
N GLU A 460 -14.24 14.65 25.94
CA GLU A 460 -14.62 15.92 25.32
C GLU A 460 -13.52 16.45 24.38
N THR A 461 -12.23 16.30 24.73
CA THR A 461 -11.11 16.62 23.83
C THR A 461 -11.13 15.74 22.57
N ILE A 462 -11.30 14.41 22.71
CA ILE A 462 -11.37 13.49 21.57
C ILE A 462 -12.57 13.81 20.66
N TYR A 463 -13.76 13.97 21.24
CA TYR A 463 -14.96 14.32 20.48
C TYR A 463 -14.82 15.67 19.78
N THR A 464 -14.18 16.65 20.40
CA THR A 464 -13.91 17.96 19.77
C THR A 464 -12.97 17.80 18.57
N ALA A 465 -11.85 17.09 18.72
CA ALA A 465 -10.90 16.85 17.63
C ALA A 465 -11.52 16.09 16.45
N VAL A 466 -12.33 15.06 16.70
CA VAL A 466 -13.05 14.35 15.63
C VAL A 466 -14.11 15.23 14.99
N PHE A 467 -14.83 16.04 15.78
CA PHE A 467 -15.84 16.95 15.25
C PHE A 467 -15.24 18.04 14.36
N THR A 468 -14.10 18.65 14.72
CA THR A 468 -13.48 19.71 13.91
C THR A 468 -12.81 19.17 12.66
N ASN A 469 -12.10 18.04 12.76
CA ASN A 469 -11.13 17.62 11.75
C ASN A 469 -11.70 16.64 10.71
N THR A 470 -12.94 16.16 10.88
CA THR A 470 -13.49 15.06 10.05
C THR A 470 -14.85 15.37 9.43
N THR A 471 -15.24 14.56 8.45
CA THR A 471 -16.60 14.55 7.89
C THR A 471 -17.59 13.76 8.77
N LEU A 472 -17.13 13.05 9.81
CA LEU A 472 -17.94 12.21 10.71
C LEU A 472 -18.62 12.99 11.84
N LYS A 473 -18.93 14.26 11.58
CA LYS A 473 -19.75 15.15 12.41
C LYS A 473 -21.10 14.54 12.82
N PRO A 474 -21.90 13.90 11.94
CA PRO A 474 -23.15 13.27 12.36
C PRO A 474 -22.92 12.07 13.29
N ASP A 475 -21.88 11.26 13.07
CA ASP A 475 -21.56 10.11 13.95
C ASP A 475 -21.16 10.60 15.35
N THR A 476 -20.36 11.66 15.41
CA THR A 476 -19.98 12.33 16.67
C THR A 476 -21.21 12.85 17.42
N LEU A 477 -22.13 13.52 16.73
CA LEU A 477 -23.39 13.98 17.31
C LEU A 477 -24.29 12.81 17.74
N ASN A 478 -24.32 11.70 17.00
CA ASN A 478 -25.08 10.50 17.36
C ASN A 478 -24.55 9.85 18.65
N CYS A 479 -23.23 9.81 18.88
CA CYS A 479 -22.67 9.38 20.16
C CYS A 479 -23.13 10.28 21.31
N ILE A 480 -23.03 11.61 21.15
CA ILE A 480 -23.48 12.57 22.17
C ILE A 480 -24.99 12.41 22.46
N ILE A 481 -25.81 12.23 21.42
CA ILE A 481 -27.26 11.96 21.55
C ILE A 481 -27.52 10.64 22.29
N ALA A 482 -26.72 9.60 22.06
CA ALA A 482 -26.84 8.32 22.77
C ALA A 482 -26.49 8.46 24.28
N HIS A 483 -25.51 9.28 24.64
CA HIS A 483 -25.22 9.59 26.05
C HIS A 483 -26.36 10.39 26.71
N ILE A 484 -26.95 11.35 26.00
CA ILE A 484 -28.15 12.09 26.46
C ILE A 484 -29.37 11.16 26.62
N GLY A 485 -29.42 10.08 25.82
CA GLY A 485 -30.42 9.02 25.92
C GLY A 485 -30.13 7.93 26.96
N SER A 486 -28.98 7.94 27.64
CA SER A 486 -28.53 6.83 28.51
C SER A 486 -29.38 6.67 29.79
N GLY A 487 -30.05 7.74 30.22
CA GLY A 487 -30.86 7.79 31.43
C GLY A 487 -30.05 7.92 32.74
N LYS A 488 -28.71 7.92 32.71
CA LYS A 488 -27.89 8.22 33.90
C LYS A 488 -27.73 9.74 34.04
N ALA A 489 -28.18 10.31 35.16
CA ALA A 489 -28.21 11.77 35.35
C ALA A 489 -26.85 12.45 35.10
N GLU A 490 -25.76 11.89 35.63
CA GLU A 490 -24.39 12.44 35.52
C GLU A 490 -23.86 12.41 34.07
N GLU A 491 -24.08 11.30 33.35
CA GLU A 491 -23.69 11.13 31.95
C GLU A 491 -24.48 12.08 31.03
N VAL A 492 -25.78 12.24 31.29
CA VAL A 492 -26.67 13.15 30.55
C VAL A 492 -26.33 14.62 30.85
N ASP A 493 -26.03 14.97 32.11
CA ASP A 493 -25.61 16.32 32.50
C ASP A 493 -24.30 16.71 31.81
N ARG A 494 -23.28 15.83 31.81
CA ARG A 494 -22.00 16.08 31.14
C ARG A 494 -22.16 16.18 29.62
N ALA A 495 -22.86 15.23 28.99
CA ALA A 495 -23.09 15.25 27.55
C ALA A 495 -23.86 16.51 27.08
N LEU A 496 -24.78 17.04 27.89
CA LEU A 496 -25.48 18.30 27.59
C LEU A 496 -24.61 19.54 27.81
N LEU A 497 -23.74 19.55 28.82
CA LEU A 497 -22.76 20.63 29.02
C LEU A 497 -21.73 20.66 27.89
N PHE A 498 -21.25 19.50 27.44
CA PHE A 498 -20.39 19.39 26.27
C PHE A 498 -21.10 19.83 24.98
N LEU A 499 -22.34 19.39 24.76
CA LEU A 499 -23.16 19.84 23.63
C LEU A 499 -23.35 21.36 23.63
N LEU A 500 -23.57 21.97 24.80
CA LEU A 500 -23.63 23.42 24.95
C LEU A 500 -22.28 24.07 24.62
N SER A 501 -21.16 23.52 25.08
CA SER A 501 -19.80 23.98 24.73
C SER A 501 -19.58 23.99 23.23
N LEU A 502 -19.80 22.85 22.56
CA LEU A 502 -19.74 22.73 21.09
C LEU A 502 -20.66 23.76 20.41
N CYS A 503 -21.91 23.89 20.85
CA CYS A 503 -22.87 24.87 20.33
C CYS A 503 -22.48 26.34 20.58
N THR A 504 -21.54 26.63 21.50
CA THR A 504 -20.98 27.97 21.67
C THR A 504 -19.73 28.22 20.83
N HIS A 505 -18.82 27.24 20.72
CA HIS A 505 -17.53 27.41 20.06
C HIS A 505 -17.56 27.11 18.54
N TYR A 506 -18.34 26.11 18.11
CA TYR A 506 -18.34 25.59 16.72
C TYR A 506 -19.70 25.74 16.01
N HIS A 507 -20.48 26.75 16.39
CA HIS A 507 -21.86 26.97 15.95
C HIS A 507 -22.05 26.97 14.41
N GLU A 508 -21.12 27.53 13.64
CA GLU A 508 -21.15 27.48 12.17
C GLU A 508 -21.05 26.05 11.62
N GLN A 509 -20.19 25.21 12.22
CA GLN A 509 -19.96 23.83 11.80
C GLN A 509 -21.09 22.89 12.23
N ILE A 510 -21.85 23.26 13.26
CA ILE A 510 -23.01 22.52 13.77
C ILE A 510 -24.27 22.84 12.95
N ARG A 511 -24.40 24.05 12.39
CA ARG A 511 -25.59 24.51 11.65
C ARG A 511 -26.07 23.54 10.55
N PRO A 512 -25.23 22.90 9.71
CA PRO A 512 -25.66 21.90 8.73
C PRO A 512 -26.23 20.61 9.35
N SER A 513 -25.83 20.29 10.58
CA SER A 513 -26.23 19.08 11.32
C SER A 513 -27.23 19.36 12.44
N LEU A 514 -27.83 20.56 12.49
CA LEU A 514 -28.72 20.97 13.58
C LEU A 514 -29.95 20.06 13.74
N ALA A 515 -30.41 19.43 12.65
CA ALA A 515 -31.51 18.45 12.66
C ALA A 515 -31.25 17.26 13.60
N TYR A 516 -29.99 16.83 13.77
CA TYR A 516 -29.63 15.78 14.72
C TYR A 516 -29.88 16.25 16.16
N ILE A 517 -29.49 17.47 16.51
CA ILE A 517 -29.73 18.06 17.83
C ILE A 517 -31.23 18.30 18.05
N GLN A 518 -31.97 18.68 17.00
CA GLN A 518 -33.42 18.86 17.06
C GLN A 518 -34.18 17.54 17.36
N SER A 519 -33.63 16.38 17.02
CA SER A 519 -34.22 15.07 17.39
C SER A 519 -34.34 14.85 18.91
N LEU A 520 -33.48 15.50 19.71
CA LEU A 520 -33.56 15.46 21.18
C LEU A 520 -34.86 16.08 21.73
N LEU A 521 -35.57 16.90 20.93
CA LEU A 521 -36.85 17.48 21.33
C LEU A 521 -37.92 16.41 21.59
N ASP A 522 -37.89 15.26 20.90
CA ASP A 522 -38.81 14.17 21.18
C ASP A 522 -38.50 13.49 22.53
N TYR A 523 -37.23 13.47 22.95
CA TYR A 523 -36.77 12.87 24.22
C TYR A 523 -36.87 13.81 25.45
N CYS A 524 -37.01 15.13 25.24
CA CYS A 524 -37.10 16.17 26.29
C CYS A 524 -38.02 15.86 27.48
N HIS A 525 -39.04 15.00 27.32
CA HIS A 525 -39.96 14.61 28.38
C HIS A 525 -39.26 13.84 29.53
N ASN A 526 -38.14 13.16 29.26
CA ASN A 526 -37.36 12.40 30.25
C ASN A 526 -36.30 13.25 30.97
N LEU A 527 -36.04 14.48 30.51
CA LEU A 527 -34.96 15.32 31.03
C LEU A 527 -35.33 16.06 32.33
N SER A 528 -34.31 16.29 33.16
CA SER A 528 -34.40 17.13 34.37
C SER A 528 -34.61 18.62 34.01
N ASN A 529 -35.00 19.44 34.99
CA ASN A 529 -35.14 20.89 34.80
C ASN A 529 -33.82 21.56 34.38
N PHE A 530 -32.68 21.03 34.85
CA PHE A 530 -31.35 21.51 34.52
C PHE A 530 -30.97 21.10 33.09
N GLN A 531 -31.06 19.80 32.79
CA GLN A 531 -30.78 19.21 31.48
C GLN A 531 -31.57 19.90 30.36
N LEU A 532 -32.87 20.03 30.54
CA LEU A 532 -33.75 20.67 29.56
C LEU A 532 -33.43 22.16 29.37
N ARG A 533 -33.00 22.87 30.42
CA ARG A 533 -32.49 24.25 30.30
C ARG A 533 -31.20 24.30 29.49
N THR A 534 -30.25 23.40 29.74
CA THR A 534 -28.97 23.30 29.02
C THR A 534 -29.19 22.98 27.54
N LEU A 535 -30.07 22.04 27.22
CA LEU A 535 -30.45 21.69 25.84
C LEU A 535 -31.07 22.88 25.09
N PHE A 536 -32.03 23.58 25.71
CA PHE A 536 -32.62 24.76 25.09
C PHE A 536 -31.64 25.95 24.98
N GLN A 537 -30.65 26.07 25.87
CA GLN A 537 -29.56 27.03 25.71
C GLN A 537 -28.65 26.68 24.52
N ALA A 538 -28.33 25.40 24.30
CA ALA A 538 -27.52 24.94 23.17
C ALA A 538 -28.24 25.19 21.84
N LEU A 539 -29.52 24.80 21.73
CA LEU A 539 -30.37 25.08 20.56
C LEU A 539 -30.48 26.59 20.30
N ALA A 540 -30.75 27.40 21.33
CA ALA A 540 -30.89 28.85 21.17
C ALA A 540 -29.57 29.54 20.80
N LYS A 541 -28.41 28.97 21.18
CA LYS A 541 -27.08 29.44 20.74
C LYS A 541 -26.83 29.18 19.25
N CYS A 542 -27.18 28.01 18.72
CA CYS A 542 -27.03 27.71 17.29
C CYS A 542 -28.00 28.51 16.40
N LEU A 543 -29.19 28.85 16.91
CA LEU A 543 -30.20 29.62 16.18
C LEU A 543 -29.98 31.15 16.28
N GLY A 544 -29.50 31.65 17.42
CA GLY A 544 -29.48 33.08 17.75
C GLY A 544 -28.37 33.94 17.12
N ASN A 545 -27.72 33.48 16.04
CA ASN A 545 -26.58 34.18 15.44
C ASN A 545 -26.81 34.75 14.03
N ASP A 546 -27.71 34.19 13.18
CA ASP A 546 -27.87 34.65 11.78
C ASP A 546 -29.31 34.61 11.25
N VAL A 547 -29.64 35.58 10.40
CA VAL A 547 -30.92 35.64 9.64
C VAL A 547 -30.79 34.92 8.29
N SER A 548 -30.34 33.65 8.31
CA SER A 548 -30.27 32.82 7.11
C SER A 548 -31.57 32.02 6.90
N SER A 549 -31.93 31.69 5.65
CA SER A 549 -33.21 31.04 5.33
C SER A 549 -33.36 29.63 5.93
N SER A 550 -32.27 28.89 6.08
CA SER A 550 -32.26 27.61 6.81
C SER A 550 -32.35 27.79 8.32
N THR A 551 -31.73 28.84 8.89
CA THR A 551 -31.90 29.19 10.30
C THR A 551 -33.35 29.59 10.61
N LEU A 552 -34.05 30.25 9.67
CA LEU A 552 -35.48 30.52 9.78
C LEU A 552 -36.30 29.21 9.82
N ALA A 553 -36.05 28.24 8.94
CA ALA A 553 -36.71 26.94 8.99
C ALA A 553 -36.50 26.24 10.35
N ASN A 554 -35.24 26.05 10.76
CA ASN A 554 -34.91 25.30 11.98
C ASN A 554 -35.39 26.03 13.26
N SER A 555 -35.40 27.36 13.28
CA SER A 555 -36.01 28.13 14.38
C SER A 555 -37.54 28.00 14.42
N THR A 556 -38.23 27.90 13.26
CA THR A 556 -39.67 27.64 13.27
C THR A 556 -40.02 26.29 13.88
N GLU A 557 -39.22 25.23 13.67
CA GLU A 557 -39.47 23.92 14.31
C GLU A 557 -39.34 23.98 15.84
N VAL A 558 -38.28 24.61 16.36
CA VAL A 558 -38.10 24.80 17.82
C VAL A 558 -39.23 25.68 18.41
N LEU A 559 -39.65 26.72 17.69
CA LEU A 559 -40.78 27.57 18.09
C LEU A 559 -42.14 26.85 18.01
N ILE A 560 -42.35 25.97 17.03
CA ILE A 560 -43.53 25.10 16.92
C ILE A 560 -43.54 24.12 18.10
N TYR A 561 -42.41 23.52 18.44
CA TYR A 561 -42.28 22.63 19.61
C TYR A 561 -42.62 23.37 20.91
N ILE A 562 -42.04 24.54 21.14
CA ILE A 562 -42.32 25.38 22.32
C ILE A 562 -43.81 25.74 22.38
N LYS A 563 -44.41 26.23 21.27
CA LYS A 563 -45.84 26.57 21.21
C LYS A 563 -46.74 25.36 21.46
N LYS A 564 -46.46 24.21 20.84
CA LYS A 564 -47.22 22.95 21.01
C LYS A 564 -47.25 22.53 22.47
N ASN A 565 -46.10 22.58 23.15
CA ASN A 565 -45.97 22.14 24.53
C ASN A 565 -46.56 23.13 25.55
N LEU A 566 -46.50 24.45 25.28
CA LEU A 566 -47.18 25.47 26.11
C LEU A 566 -48.70 25.32 26.15
N HIS A 567 -49.32 24.79 25.09
CA HIS A 567 -50.77 24.58 25.00
C HIS A 567 -51.23 23.18 25.51
N GLN A 568 -50.32 22.33 25.97
CA GLN A 568 -50.73 21.04 26.54
C GLN A 568 -51.18 21.18 28.00
N PRO A 569 -52.27 20.49 28.42
CA PRO A 569 -52.79 20.59 29.78
C PRO A 569 -51.96 19.83 30.83
N HIS A 570 -50.97 19.04 30.42
CA HIS A 570 -50.17 18.20 31.31
C HIS A 570 -48.83 18.86 31.65
N PHE A 571 -48.58 19.05 32.95
CA PHE A 571 -47.50 19.89 33.47
C PHE A 571 -46.10 19.55 32.94
N LEU A 572 -45.76 18.28 32.70
CA LEU A 572 -44.43 17.91 32.17
C LEU A 572 -44.11 18.56 30.81
N PHE A 573 -45.11 18.69 29.94
CA PHE A 573 -44.97 19.33 28.63
C PHE A 573 -45.02 20.86 28.76
N GLN A 574 -45.95 21.39 29.56
CA GLN A 574 -46.02 22.82 29.85
C GLN A 574 -44.71 23.37 30.44
N ARG A 575 -44.09 22.63 31.36
CA ARG A 575 -42.74 22.86 31.93
C ARG A 575 -41.67 22.96 30.85
N ALA A 576 -41.68 22.03 29.88
CA ALA A 576 -40.74 22.04 28.76
C ALA A 576 -40.93 23.28 27.87
N GLY A 577 -42.18 23.64 27.56
CA GLY A 577 -42.53 24.85 26.82
C GLY A 577 -42.09 26.14 27.51
N ILE A 578 -42.31 26.26 28.82
CA ILE A 578 -41.93 27.45 29.61
C ILE A 578 -40.40 27.63 29.62
N ILE A 579 -39.65 26.57 29.93
CA ILE A 579 -38.17 26.66 30.01
C ILE A 579 -37.58 26.94 28.63
N GLY A 580 -38.09 26.30 27.57
CA GLY A 580 -37.65 26.55 26.20
C GLY A 580 -37.93 27.98 25.74
N ALA A 581 -39.13 28.52 26.01
CA ALA A 581 -39.47 29.90 25.71
C ALA A 581 -38.53 30.89 26.40
N LEU A 582 -38.27 30.72 27.70
CA LEU A 582 -37.37 31.60 28.46
C LEU A 582 -35.92 31.54 27.96
N CYS A 583 -35.43 30.37 27.56
CA CYS A 583 -34.08 30.23 27.00
C CYS A 583 -33.95 30.88 25.62
N TYR A 584 -34.96 30.71 24.75
CA TYR A 584 -35.01 31.35 23.44
C TYR A 584 -35.09 32.88 23.55
N ILE A 585 -35.97 33.41 24.41
CA ILE A 585 -36.10 34.85 24.68
C ILE A 585 -34.78 35.44 25.20
N ASN A 586 -34.06 34.73 26.07
CA ASN A 586 -32.75 35.18 26.57
C ASN A 586 -31.65 35.19 25.49
N ALA A 587 -31.72 34.31 24.48
CA ALA A 587 -30.79 34.36 23.34
C ALA A 587 -31.09 35.56 22.43
N CYS A 588 -32.34 35.72 21.99
CA CYS A 588 -32.74 36.87 21.16
C CYS A 588 -32.57 38.22 21.87
N GLY A 589 -32.86 38.28 23.17
CA GLY A 589 -32.69 39.50 23.99
C GLY A 589 -31.23 39.98 24.06
N ARG A 590 -30.26 39.07 23.94
CA ARG A 590 -28.83 39.43 23.88
C ARG A 590 -28.40 40.01 22.53
N GLN A 591 -29.10 39.68 21.45
CA GLN A 591 -28.89 40.34 20.14
C GLN A 591 -29.35 41.81 20.22
N PHE A 592 -30.48 42.07 20.87
CA PHE A 592 -31.02 43.42 21.10
C PHE A 592 -30.22 44.28 22.10
N SER A 593 -29.21 43.73 22.78
CA SER A 593 -28.28 44.47 23.65
C SER A 593 -26.87 44.62 23.07
N LEU A 594 -26.67 44.23 21.80
CA LEU A 594 -25.43 44.40 21.04
C LEU A 594 -25.66 45.25 19.77
N LEU A 595 -26.82 45.91 19.70
CA LEU A 595 -27.23 46.96 18.77
C LEU A 595 -27.48 48.25 19.56
#